data_AF-A0A1H6CXM9-F1
#
_entry.id   AF-A0A1H6CXM9-F1
#
_cell.length_a   1.000
_cell.length_b   1.000
_cell.length_c   1.000
_cell.angle_alpha   90.00
_cell.angle_beta   90.00
_cell.angle_gamma   90.00
#
_symmetry.space_group_name_H-M   'P 1'
#
loop_
_entity.id
_entity.type
_entity.pdbx_description
1 polymer ?
#
loop_
_entity_poly.entity_id
_entity_poly.type
_entity_poly.pdbx_seq_one_letter_code
_entity_poly.pdbx_strand_id
1 'polypeptide(L)'
;MEATLSFVESQAGRYQRDEAALLRALEFVEASRTVRRAEFQAYATRRREAKRQGRRSPRSGETNPYEQRHWYWYGAPKEAALHALRFWRSRHLPRLAPATDPVLLELSHCVTEYLDSREAQRTRLSELEQRLNSWDLVLLIRHIEVASGLR
;
A
#
# COMPACT_ATOMS: atom_id res chain seq x y z
N MET A 1 6.63 -7.73 2.70
CA MET A 1 6.23 -8.19 4.06
C MET A 1 6.94 -7.43 5.18
N GLU A 2 8.25 -7.12 5.06
CA GLU A 2 9.01 -6.41 6.11
C GLU A 2 8.44 -5.03 6.49
N ALA A 3 8.00 -4.22 5.51
CA ALA A 3 7.42 -2.90 5.78
C ALA A 3 6.14 -2.97 6.62
N THR A 4 5.32 -4.01 6.43
CA THR A 4 4.10 -4.24 7.22
C THR A 4 4.43 -4.57 8.67
N LEU A 5 5.40 -5.46 8.90
CA LEU A 5 5.83 -5.81 10.26
C LEU A 5 6.50 -4.62 10.95
N SER A 6 7.28 -3.83 10.22
CA SER A 6 7.87 -2.58 10.72
C SER A 6 6.79 -1.54 11.07
N PHE A 7 5.70 -1.47 10.30
CA PHE A 7 4.57 -0.60 10.63
C PHE A 7 3.82 -1.07 11.88
N VAL A 8 3.57 -2.37 12.01
CA VAL A 8 2.99 -2.92 13.25
C VAL A 8 3.87 -2.62 14.45
N GLU A 9 5.19 -2.79 14.32
CA GLU A 9 6.16 -2.46 15.39
C GLU A 9 6.14 -0.96 15.72
N SER A 10 5.97 -0.08 14.73
CA SER A 10 5.90 1.37 14.97
C SER A 10 4.62 1.80 15.68
N GLN A 11 3.54 1.02 15.59
CA GLN A 11 2.28 1.29 16.29
C GLN A 11 2.21 0.63 17.67
N ALA A 12 2.72 -0.60 17.80
CA ALA A 12 2.57 -1.41 19.01
C ALA A 12 3.80 -1.42 19.93
N GLY A 13 4.97 -1.05 19.40
CA GLY A 13 6.26 -1.25 20.04
C GLY A 13 6.89 -2.61 19.70
N ARG A 14 7.99 -2.94 20.38
CA ARG A 14 8.81 -4.15 20.14
C ARG A 14 8.13 -5.44 20.60
N TYR A 15 7.11 -5.88 19.88
CA TYR A 15 6.29 -7.06 20.19
C TYR A 15 7.05 -8.38 20.25
N GLN A 16 8.28 -8.44 19.73
CA GLN A 16 9.13 -9.63 19.80
C GLN A 16 9.77 -9.81 21.18
N ARG A 17 9.76 -8.77 22.04
CA ARG A 17 10.45 -8.76 23.34
C ARG A 17 9.60 -8.26 24.50
N ASP A 18 8.43 -7.69 24.22
CA ASP A 18 7.51 -7.14 25.19
C ASP A 18 6.11 -7.73 24.95
N GLU A 19 5.60 -8.48 25.94
CA GLU A 19 4.29 -9.11 25.88
C GLU A 19 3.16 -8.07 25.77
N ALA A 20 3.27 -6.92 26.45
CA ALA A 20 2.29 -5.86 26.33
C ALA A 20 2.30 -5.25 24.92
N ALA A 21 3.48 -5.15 24.29
CA ALA A 21 3.59 -4.76 22.88
C ALA A 21 3.00 -5.82 21.93
N LEU A 22 3.13 -7.10 22.26
CA LEU A 22 2.51 -8.18 21.49
C LEU A 22 0.98 -8.09 21.51
N LEU A 23 0.38 -7.84 22.68
CA LEU A 23 -1.06 -7.66 22.78
C LEU A 23 -1.55 -6.45 21.96
N ARG A 24 -0.87 -5.31 22.05
CA ARG A 24 -1.16 -4.13 21.20
C ARG A 24 -1.01 -4.43 19.71
N ALA A 25 -0.01 -5.22 19.33
CA ALA A 25 0.20 -5.61 17.93
C ALA A 25 -0.94 -6.49 17.42
N LEU A 26 -1.42 -7.42 18.25
CA LEU A 26 -2.58 -8.27 17.93
C LEU A 26 -3.85 -7.42 17.77
N GLU A 27 -4.14 -6.55 18.73
CA GLU A 27 -5.28 -5.62 18.65
C GLU A 27 -5.24 -4.78 17.37
N PHE A 28 -4.07 -4.26 17.02
CA PHE A 28 -3.88 -3.47 15.81
C PHE A 28 -4.15 -4.28 14.53
N VAL A 29 -3.66 -5.52 14.45
CA VAL A 29 -3.92 -6.44 13.33
C VAL A 29 -5.40 -6.82 13.27
N GLU A 30 -6.05 -7.05 14.41
CA GLU A 30 -7.47 -7.41 14.49
C GLU A 30 -8.38 -6.26 14.07
N ALA A 31 -8.05 -5.03 14.44
CA ALA A 31 -8.73 -3.83 13.97
C ALA A 31 -8.66 -3.73 12.44
N SER A 32 -7.46 -3.91 11.86
CA SER A 32 -7.28 -3.92 10.40
C SER A 32 -8.09 -5.02 9.72
N ARG A 33 -8.08 -6.24 10.30
CA ARG A 33 -8.87 -7.38 9.79
C ARG A 33 -10.38 -7.11 9.82
N THR A 34 -10.86 -6.44 10.86
CA THR A 34 -12.28 -6.10 11.01
C THR A 34 -12.72 -5.14 9.91
N VAL A 35 -11.96 -4.07 9.67
CA VAL A 35 -12.22 -3.13 8.57
C VAL A 35 -12.18 -3.84 7.22
N ARG A 36 -11.16 -4.67 6.98
CA ARG A 36 -11.05 -5.46 5.75
C ARG A 36 -12.28 -6.35 5.53
N ARG A 37 -12.74 -7.07 6.57
CA ARG A 37 -13.92 -7.93 6.46
C ARG A 37 -15.16 -7.12 6.11
N ALA A 38 -15.35 -5.96 6.72
CA ALA A 38 -16.48 -5.08 6.42
C ALA A 38 -16.46 -4.61 4.95
N GLU A 39 -15.31 -4.20 4.43
CA GLU A 39 -15.17 -3.79 3.03
C GLU A 39 -15.44 -4.94 2.05
N PHE A 40 -14.95 -6.14 2.34
CA PHE A 40 -15.19 -7.33 1.53
C PHE A 40 -16.68 -7.70 1.52
N GLN A 41 -17.34 -7.63 2.66
CA GLN A 41 -18.78 -7.86 2.76
C GLN A 41 -19.58 -6.81 1.98
N ALA A 42 -19.22 -5.53 2.10
CA ALA A 42 -19.86 -4.45 1.37
C ALA A 42 -19.70 -4.61 -0.15
N TYR A 43 -18.50 -4.94 -0.62
CA TYR A 43 -18.26 -5.26 -2.03
C TYR A 43 -19.08 -6.46 -2.50
N ALA A 44 -19.09 -7.56 -1.72
CA ALA A 44 -19.84 -8.76 -2.07
C ALA A 44 -21.35 -8.47 -2.18
N THR A 45 -21.92 -7.70 -1.26
CA THR A 45 -23.33 -7.27 -1.32
C THR A 45 -23.63 -6.45 -2.57
N ARG A 46 -22.84 -5.41 -2.86
CA ARG A 46 -22.98 -4.59 -4.08
C ARG A 46 -22.90 -5.43 -5.35
N ARG A 47 -21.95 -6.37 -5.41
CA ARG A 47 -21.79 -7.28 -6.57
C ARG A 47 -22.96 -8.24 -6.71
N ARG A 48 -23.54 -8.76 -5.62
CA ARG A 48 -24.74 -9.62 -5.68
C ARG A 48 -25.93 -8.85 -6.26
N GLU A 49 -26.14 -7.61 -5.82
CA GLU A 49 -27.19 -6.74 -6.36
C GLU A 49 -26.99 -6.43 -7.85
N ALA A 50 -25.78 -6.04 -8.24
CA ALA A 50 -25.45 -5.79 -9.64
C ALA A 50 -25.67 -7.02 -10.51
N LYS A 51 -25.28 -8.21 -10.04
CA LYS A 51 -25.52 -9.49 -10.73
C LYS A 51 -27.02 -9.78 -10.91
N ARG A 52 -27.85 -9.53 -9.89
CA ARG A 52 -29.32 -9.67 -9.99
C ARG A 52 -29.92 -8.73 -11.03
N GLN A 53 -29.34 -7.55 -11.19
CA GLN A 53 -29.74 -6.55 -12.19
C GLN A 53 -29.06 -6.79 -13.56
N GLY A 54 -28.54 -7.98 -13.83
CA GLY A 54 -27.92 -8.35 -15.11
C GLY A 54 -26.47 -7.87 -15.32
N ARG A 55 -25.90 -7.06 -14.42
CA ARG A 55 -24.53 -6.51 -14.55
C ARG A 55 -23.49 -7.48 -13.99
N ARG A 56 -23.14 -8.50 -14.79
CA ARG A 56 -22.20 -9.57 -14.39
C ARG A 56 -20.73 -9.16 -14.33
N SER A 57 -20.33 -8.11 -15.05
CA SER A 57 -18.99 -7.51 -14.96
C SER A 57 -18.96 -6.35 -13.95
N PRO A 58 -17.83 -6.14 -13.24
CA PRO A 58 -17.61 -4.89 -12.49
C PRO A 58 -17.62 -3.68 -13.41
N ARG A 59 -18.01 -2.51 -12.91
CA ARG A 59 -17.92 -1.27 -13.68
C ARG A 59 -16.46 -0.82 -13.82
N SER A 60 -16.16 -0.07 -14.88
CA SER A 60 -14.87 0.63 -14.95
C SER A 60 -14.74 1.55 -13.73
N GLY A 61 -13.59 1.49 -13.05
CA GLY A 61 -13.33 2.22 -11.80
C GLY A 61 -13.91 1.61 -10.53
N GLU A 62 -14.62 0.47 -10.61
CA GLU A 62 -15.07 -0.24 -9.39
C GLU A 62 -13.88 -0.94 -8.72
N THR A 63 -13.46 -0.43 -7.56
CA THR A 63 -12.39 -1.05 -6.77
C THR A 63 -12.82 -2.42 -6.25
N ASN A 64 -12.12 -3.45 -6.71
CA ASN A 64 -12.28 -4.82 -6.24
C ASN A 64 -11.28 -5.10 -5.10
N PRO A 65 -11.72 -5.24 -3.85
CA PRO A 65 -10.82 -5.43 -2.71
C PRO A 65 -10.11 -6.80 -2.71
N TYR A 66 -10.54 -7.73 -3.57
CA TYR A 66 -9.86 -9.02 -3.77
C TYR A 66 -8.59 -8.91 -4.63
N GLU A 67 -8.43 -7.82 -5.39
CA GLU A 67 -7.25 -7.64 -6.24
C GLU A 67 -6.02 -7.26 -5.40
N GLN A 68 -4.91 -7.96 -5.61
CA GLN A 68 -3.66 -7.76 -4.88
C GLN A 68 -3.13 -6.33 -4.99
N ARG A 69 -3.35 -5.69 -6.14
CA ARG A 69 -3.00 -4.27 -6.35
C ARG A 69 -3.70 -3.31 -5.40
N HIS A 70 -4.76 -3.73 -4.71
CA HIS A 70 -5.50 -2.95 -3.70
C HIS A 70 -5.16 -3.38 -2.26
N TRP A 71 -4.07 -4.11 -2.05
CA TRP A 71 -3.64 -4.50 -0.71
C TRP A 71 -2.90 -3.34 -0.05
N TYR A 72 -3.58 -2.72 0.92
CA TYR A 72 -3.01 -1.75 1.85
C TYR A 72 -3.42 -2.13 3.27
N TRP A 73 -2.89 -1.43 4.27
CA TRP A 73 -3.32 -1.61 5.65
C TRP A 73 -4.69 -0.99 5.87
N TYR A 74 -5.68 -1.81 6.20
CA TYR A 74 -7.05 -1.34 6.44
C TYR A 74 -7.13 -0.60 7.78
N GLY A 75 -7.91 0.48 7.82
CA GLY A 75 -8.07 1.35 8.99
C GLY A 75 -7.02 2.47 9.14
N ALA A 76 -5.83 2.29 8.55
CA ALA A 76 -4.79 3.32 8.51
C ALA A 76 -4.01 3.29 7.18
N PRO A 77 -4.69 3.42 6.03
CA PRO A 77 -4.09 3.19 4.72
C PRO A 77 -3.00 4.21 4.38
N LYS A 78 -3.23 5.48 4.70
CA LYS A 78 -2.29 6.58 4.43
C LYS A 78 -1.04 6.46 5.29
N GLU A 79 -1.20 6.21 6.58
CA GLU A 79 -0.13 6.07 7.55
C GLU A 79 0.77 4.88 7.20
N ALA A 80 0.17 3.73 6.88
CA ALA A 80 0.89 2.54 6.47
C ALA A 80 1.63 2.75 5.15
N ALA A 81 1.02 3.43 4.18
CA ALA A 81 1.65 3.74 2.91
C ALA A 81 2.86 4.68 3.11
N LEU A 82 2.71 5.73 3.90
CA LEU A 82 3.81 6.61 4.27
C LEU A 82 4.94 5.88 5.00
N HIS A 83 4.60 4.98 5.92
CA HIS A 83 5.58 4.15 6.62
C HIS A 83 6.33 3.24 5.63
N ALA A 84 5.62 2.59 4.71
CA ALA A 84 6.21 1.73 3.69
C ALA A 84 7.17 2.50 2.78
N LEU A 85 6.82 3.72 2.34
CA LEU A 85 7.69 4.57 1.53
C LEU A 85 8.96 4.99 2.30
N ARG A 86 8.82 5.39 3.57
CA ARG A 86 9.97 5.74 4.43
C ARG A 86 10.88 4.55 4.68
N PHE A 87 10.29 3.38 4.96
CA PHE A 87 11.00 2.12 5.15
C PHE A 87 11.75 1.69 3.88
N TRP A 88 11.11 1.85 2.72
CA TRP A 88 11.76 1.57 1.45
C TRP A 88 12.94 2.51 1.21
N ARG A 89 12.74 3.83 1.38
CA ARG A 89 13.79 4.85 1.23
C ARG A 89 14.99 4.54 2.12
N SER A 90 14.78 4.27 3.41
CA SER A 90 15.89 3.99 4.34
C SER A 90 16.70 2.75 3.96
N ARG A 91 16.05 1.72 3.41
CA ARG A 91 16.70 0.46 3.03
C ARG A 91 17.35 0.47 1.65
N HIS A 92 16.82 1.27 0.72
CA HIS A 92 17.26 1.27 -0.68
C HIS A 92 18.19 2.42 -1.02
N LEU A 93 18.02 3.61 -0.43
CA LEU A 93 18.89 4.77 -0.72
C LEU A 93 20.39 4.46 -0.58
N PRO A 94 20.86 3.76 0.47
CA PRO A 94 22.29 3.41 0.58
C PRO A 94 22.77 2.40 -0.47
N ARG A 95 21.86 1.64 -1.07
CA ARG A 95 22.13 0.59 -2.06
C ARG A 95 22.02 1.06 -3.51
N LEU A 96 21.56 2.30 -3.72
CA LEU A 96 21.43 2.91 -5.05
C LEU A 96 22.74 3.49 -5.57
N ALA A 97 23.75 3.71 -4.72
CA ALA A 97 25.05 4.24 -5.12
C ALA A 97 25.75 3.42 -6.25
N PRO A 98 25.63 2.07 -6.30
CA PRO A 98 26.09 1.28 -7.45
C PRO A 98 24.98 0.94 -8.48
N ALA A 99 23.76 1.46 -8.36
CA ALA A 99 22.63 1.00 -9.20
C ALA A 99 22.64 1.64 -10.60
N THR A 100 22.71 0.80 -11.64
CA THR A 100 22.65 1.19 -13.05
C THR A 100 21.22 1.19 -13.63
N ASP A 101 20.22 0.75 -12.86
CA ASP A 101 18.84 0.63 -13.34
C ASP A 101 18.14 2.01 -13.36
N PRO A 102 17.86 2.58 -14.55
CA PRO A 102 17.23 3.88 -14.66
C PRO A 102 15.80 3.90 -14.10
N VAL A 103 15.07 2.78 -14.14
CA VAL A 103 13.70 2.70 -13.63
C VAL A 103 13.70 2.76 -12.10
N LEU A 104 14.67 2.10 -11.45
CA LEU A 104 14.80 2.12 -10.00
C LEU A 104 15.23 3.51 -9.49
N LEU A 105 16.11 4.20 -10.22
CA LEU A 105 16.50 5.58 -9.92
C LEU A 105 15.30 6.53 -10.05
N GLU A 106 14.52 6.39 -11.12
CA GLU A 106 13.31 7.20 -11.33
C GLU A 106 12.26 6.96 -10.24
N LEU A 107 12.03 5.71 -9.85
CA LEU A 107 11.17 5.37 -8.72
C LEU A 107 11.67 6.00 -7.42
N SER A 108 12.98 5.94 -7.17
CA SER A 108 13.59 6.55 -5.99
C SER A 108 13.39 8.07 -5.94
N HIS A 109 13.51 8.74 -7.08
CA HIS A 109 13.19 10.17 -7.19
C HIS A 109 11.71 10.43 -6.88
N CYS A 110 10.78 9.68 -7.49
CA CYS A 110 9.34 9.82 -7.19
C CYS A 110 9.02 9.61 -5.70
N VAL A 111 9.63 8.62 -5.05
CA VAL A 111 9.44 8.37 -3.61
C VAL A 111 10.00 9.51 -2.77
N THR A 112 11.19 10.01 -3.11
CA THR A 112 11.86 11.10 -2.37
C THR A 112 11.08 12.40 -2.51
N GLU A 113 10.76 12.78 -3.74
CA GLU A 113 9.94 13.93 -4.08
C GLU A 113 8.62 13.89 -3.32
N TYR A 114 7.88 12.78 -3.39
CA TYR A 114 6.61 12.66 -2.67
C TYR A 114 6.77 12.75 -1.13
N LEU A 115 7.83 12.17 -0.57
CA LEU A 115 8.05 12.24 0.88
C LEU A 115 8.41 13.65 1.36
N ASP A 116 9.07 14.44 0.51
CA ASP A 116 9.60 15.75 0.85
C ASP A 116 8.61 16.89 0.50
N SER A 117 7.97 16.86 -0.67
CA SER A 117 7.02 17.90 -1.13
C SER A 117 5.54 17.53 -1.00
N ARG A 118 5.22 16.24 -0.78
CA ARG A 118 3.85 15.69 -0.85
C ARG A 118 3.21 15.74 -2.23
N GLU A 119 3.98 16.03 -3.28
CA GLU A 119 3.48 16.06 -4.65
C GLU A 119 3.62 14.69 -5.32
N ALA A 120 2.55 14.26 -5.99
CA ALA A 120 2.53 13.02 -6.77
C ALA A 120 2.09 13.32 -8.20
N GLN A 121 2.93 12.97 -9.17
CA GLN A 121 2.63 13.16 -10.59
C GLN A 121 1.98 11.89 -11.16
N ARG A 122 0.64 11.86 -11.18
CA ARG A 122 -0.14 10.67 -11.58
C ARG A 122 0.23 10.10 -12.95
N THR A 123 0.49 10.95 -13.93
CA THR A 123 0.90 10.54 -15.29
C THR A 123 2.24 9.81 -15.24
N ARG A 124 3.23 10.39 -14.57
CA ARG A 124 4.57 9.81 -14.40
C ARG A 124 4.52 8.48 -13.64
N LEU A 125 3.70 8.38 -12.60
CA LEU A 125 3.48 7.12 -11.87
C LEU A 125 2.87 6.03 -12.78
N SER A 126 1.93 6.40 -13.65
CA SER A 126 1.31 5.47 -14.60
C SER A 126 2.31 4.97 -15.65
N GLU A 127 3.16 5.85 -16.18
CA GLU A 127 4.22 5.51 -17.12
C GLU A 127 5.28 4.60 -16.49
N LEU A 128 5.67 4.91 -15.25
CA LEU A 128 6.59 4.08 -14.48
C LEU A 128 6.01 2.69 -14.24
N GLU A 129 4.72 2.60 -13.86
CA GLU A 129 4.04 1.32 -13.65
C GLU A 129 4.09 0.43 -14.90
N GLN A 130 3.87 0.99 -16.09
CA GLN A 130 3.91 0.25 -17.36
C GLN A 130 5.30 -0.30 -17.70
N ARG A 131 6.37 0.33 -17.19
CA ARG A 131 7.77 -0.06 -17.41
C ARG A 131 8.28 -1.04 -16.37
N LEU A 132 7.57 -1.18 -15.24
CA LEU A 132 7.97 -2.06 -14.14
C LEU A 132 7.60 -3.51 -14.42
N ASN A 133 8.60 -4.39 -14.42
CA ASN A 133 8.42 -5.83 -14.51
C ASN A 133 8.39 -6.52 -13.13
N SER A 134 8.45 -5.74 -12.04
CA SER A 134 8.50 -6.24 -10.66
C SER A 134 7.28 -5.80 -9.86
N TRP A 135 6.56 -6.78 -9.31
CA TRP A 135 5.40 -6.56 -8.44
C TRP A 135 5.74 -5.77 -7.18
N ASP A 136 6.93 -5.95 -6.61
CA ASP A 136 7.36 -5.21 -5.42
C ASP A 136 7.52 -3.72 -5.69
N LEU A 137 7.98 -3.36 -6.90
CA LEU A 137 8.14 -1.97 -7.32
C LEU A 137 6.80 -1.34 -7.68
N VAL A 138 5.88 -2.10 -8.27
CA VAL A 138 4.49 -1.66 -8.51
C VAL A 138 3.81 -1.33 -7.17
N LEU A 139 4.05 -2.13 -6.13
CA LEU A 139 3.48 -1.88 -4.80
C LEU A 139 3.92 -0.52 -4.21
N LEU A 140 5.14 -0.05 -4.51
CA LEU A 140 5.60 1.27 -4.08
C LEU A 140 4.85 2.40 -4.76
N ILE A 141 4.58 2.30 -6.06
CA ILE A 141 3.69 3.24 -6.77
C ILE A 141 2.34 3.29 -6.06
N ARG A 142 1.78 2.12 -5.70
CA ARG A 142 0.51 2.05 -5.00
C ARG A 142 0.57 2.71 -3.62
N HIS A 143 1.68 2.62 -2.91
CA HIS A 143 1.87 3.37 -1.67
C HIS A 143 1.90 4.89 -1.91
N ILE A 144 2.52 5.38 -2.99
CA ILE A 144 2.44 6.82 -3.34
C ILE A 144 1.00 7.23 -3.62
N GLU A 145 0.25 6.45 -4.41
CA GLU A 145 -1.15 6.73 -4.73
C GLU A 145 -2.06 6.75 -3.49
N VAL A 146 -1.93 5.76 -2.61
CA VAL A 146 -2.69 5.67 -1.36
C VAL A 146 -2.34 6.84 -0.44
N ALA A 147 -1.06 7.17 -0.32
CA ALA A 147 -0.63 8.27 0.54
C ALA A 147 -1.10 9.64 0.01
N SER A 148 -1.16 9.80 -1.32
CA SER A 148 -1.61 11.02 -2.01
C SER A 148 -3.13 11.14 -2.15
N GLY A 149 -3.89 10.10 -1.80
CA GLY A 149 -5.35 10.09 -1.97
C GLY A 149 -5.80 10.00 -3.43
N LEU A 150 -4.93 9.54 -4.33
CA LEU A 150 -5.26 9.26 -5.73
C LEU A 150 -6.08 7.96 -5.90
N ARG A 151 -6.36 7.28 -4.79
CA ARG A 151 -7.13 6.04 -4.68
C ARG A 151 -8.09 6.08 -3.51
#